data_AF-A0A1Y2DKF1-F1
#
_entry.id   AF-A0A1Y2DKF1-F1
#
_cell.length_a   1.000
_cell.length_b   1.000
_cell.length_c   1.000
_cell.angle_alpha   90.00
_cell.angle_beta   90.00
_cell.angle_gamma   90.00
#
_symmetry.space_group_name_H-M   'P 1'
#
loop_
_entity.id
_entity.type
_entity.pdbx_description
1 polymer ?
#
loop_
_entity_poly.entity_id
_entity_poly.type
_entity_poly.pdbx_seq_one_letter_code
_entity_poly.pdbx_strand_id
1 'polypeptide(L)' 'MDDWKSVFQSKTFTLIVSPEKQEFVVHSESITKLSPYFNTLINGEMAEARKGEVVGDDTDMMTFGCLIKVAYYGD' A
#
# COMPACT_ATOMS: atom_id res chain seq x y z
N MET A 1 16.30 -2.74 16.43
CA MET A 1 16.78 -2.61 15.04
C MET A 1 15.85 -1.59 14.40
N ASP A 2 16.38 -0.50 13.85
CA ASP A 2 15.58 0.65 13.40
C ASP A 2 14.50 0.24 12.38
N ASP A 3 13.24 0.11 12.84
CA ASP A 3 12.08 -0.35 12.05
C ASP A 3 11.79 0.53 10.82
N TRP A 4 12.26 1.77 10.82
CA TRP A 4 12.13 2.66 9.67
C TRP A 4 13.04 2.26 8.50
N LYS A 5 14.23 1.68 8.76
CA LYS A 5 15.17 1.33 7.68
C LYS A 5 14.60 0.23 6.78
N SER A 6 13.94 -0.78 7.35
CA SER A 6 13.32 -1.85 6.55
C SER A 6 12.19 -1.30 5.67
N VAL A 7 11.38 -0.39 6.21
CA VAL A 7 10.34 0.32 5.43
C VAL A 7 10.94 1.01 4.21
N PHE A 8 11.98 1.84 4.38
CA PHE A 8 12.58 2.58 3.26
C PHE A 8 13.39 1.71 2.29
N GLN A 9 13.85 0.54 2.73
CA GLN A 9 14.54 -0.44 1.88
C GLN A 9 13.57 -1.42 1.20
N SER A 10 12.32 -1.47 1.64
CA SER A 10 11.30 -2.33 1.04
C SER A 10 10.95 -1.88 -0.37
N LYS A 11 10.48 -2.82 -1.20
CA LYS A 11 9.98 -2.48 -2.53
C LYS A 11 8.82 -1.49 -2.43
N THR A 12 8.67 -0.66 -3.45
CA THR A 12 7.52 0.24 -3.56
C THR A 12 6.35 -0.45 -4.23
N PHE A 13 5.14 0.06 -3.99
CA PHE A 13 3.91 -0.39 -4.60
C PHE A 13 3.04 0.84 -4.90
N THR A 14 2.34 0.87 -6.02
CA THR A 14 1.51 2.01 -6.43
C THR A 14 0.04 1.75 -6.15
N LEU A 15 -0.60 2.64 -5.38
CA LEU A 15 -2.03 2.62 -5.12
C LEU A 15 -2.69 3.69 -6.01
N ILE A 16 -3.62 3.29 -6.87
CA ILE A 16 -4.35 4.19 -7.77
C ILE A 16 -5.75 4.40 -7.21
N VAL A 17 -6.05 5.63 -6.77
CA VAL A 17 -7.25 5.96 -5.99
C VAL A 17 -8.29 6.67 -6.85
N SER A 18 -9.52 6.17 -6.82
CA SER A 18 -10.66 6.73 -7.54
C SER A 18 -11.28 7.94 -6.80
N PRO A 19 -12.07 8.81 -7.49
CA PRO A 19 -12.41 8.77 -8.92
C PRO A 19 -11.36 9.43 -9.84
N GLU A 20 -10.42 10.18 -9.28
CA GLU A 20 -9.45 10.96 -10.08
C GLU A 20 -8.30 10.09 -10.63
N LYS A 21 -8.26 8.81 -10.26
CA LYS A 21 -7.19 7.85 -10.60
C LYS A 21 -5.82 8.39 -10.18
N GLN A 22 -5.77 8.98 -9.00
CA GLN A 22 -4.54 9.56 -8.47
C GLN A 22 -3.61 8.45 -7.98
N GLU A 23 -2.36 8.50 -8.41
CA GLU A 23 -1.34 7.51 -8.07
C GLU A 23 -0.57 7.90 -6.81
N PHE A 24 -0.41 6.94 -5.90
CA PHE A 24 0.38 7.09 -4.69
C PHE A 24 1.38 5.94 -4.57
N VAL A 25 2.66 6.28 -4.59
CA VAL A 25 3.74 5.32 -4.38
C VAL A 25 3.98 5.16 -2.88
N VAL A 26 3.86 3.93 -2.39
CA VAL A 26 4.02 3.58 -0.97
C VAL A 26 5.07 2.48 -0.78
N HIS A 27 5.61 2.39 0.43
CA HIS A 27 6.53 1.34 0.84
C HIS A 27 5.74 0.10 1.22
N SER A 28 6.02 -1.01 0.54
CA SER A 28 5.28 -2.27 0.71
C SER A 28 5.26 -2.74 2.16
N GLU A 29 6.37 -2.61 2.88
CA GLU A 29 6.46 -3.10 4.25
C GLU A 29 5.46 -2.42 5.20
N SER A 30 5.21 -1.11 5.04
CA SER A 30 4.21 -0.38 5.82
C SER A 30 2.78 -0.91 5.59
N ILE A 31 2.46 -1.28 4.34
CA ILE A 31 1.11 -1.70 3.97
C ILE A 31 0.87 -3.18 4.27
N THR A 32 1.85 -4.03 4.00
CA THR A 32 1.76 -5.49 4.18
C THR A 32 1.59 -5.90 5.65
N LYS A 33 2.12 -5.10 6.59
CA LYS A 33 1.95 -5.31 8.03
C LYS A 33 0.52 -5.05 8.52
N LEU A 34 -0.30 -4.31 7.77
CA LEU A 34 -1.67 -3.97 8.18
C LEU A 34 -2.61 -5.18 8.20
N SER A 35 -2.48 -6.08 7.21
CA SER A 35 -3.30 -7.29 7.17
C SER A 35 -2.74 -8.35 6.22
N PRO A 36 -3.11 -9.64 6.41
CA PRO A 36 -2.75 -10.72 5.49
C PRO A 36 -3.25 -10.48 4.05
N TYR A 37 -4.36 -9.76 3.89
CA TYR A 37 -4.88 -9.36 2.59
C TYR A 37 -3.87 -8.49 1.83
N PHE A 38 -3.36 -7.43 2.46
CA PHE A 38 -2.38 -6.54 1.85
C PHE A 38 -1.05 -7.24 1.56
N ASN A 39 -0.63 -8.16 2.43
CA ASN A 39 0.54 -8.99 2.15
C ASN A 39 0.35 -9.83 0.89
N THR A 40 -0.82 -10.45 0.72
CA THR A 40 -1.12 -11.24 -0.48
C THR A 40 -1.25 -10.36 -1.74
N LEU A 41 -1.86 -9.19 -1.61
CA LEU A 41 -2.03 -8.24 -2.70
C LEU A 41 -0.69 -7.73 -3.26
N ILE A 42 0.28 -7.47 -2.36
CA ILE A 42 1.56 -6.86 -2.74
C ILE A 42 2.65 -7.90 -3.01
N ASN A 43 2.68 -9.00 -2.24
CA ASN A 43 3.74 -10.01 -2.30
C ASN A 43 3.27 -11.37 -2.87
N GLY A 44 1.99 -11.52 -3.17
CA GLY A 44 1.45 -12.74 -3.76
C GLY A 44 1.72 -12.84 -5.27
N GLU A 45 0.96 -13.73 -5.92
CA GLU A 45 1.15 -14.05 -7.35
C GLU A 45 0.09 -13.43 -8.25
N MET A 46 -0.79 -12.59 -7.70
CA MET A 46 -1.85 -11.88 -8.42
C MET A 46 -1.28 -10.90 -9.46
N ALA A 47 -2.12 -10.47 -10.40
CA ALA A 47 -1.70 -9.57 -11.47
C ALA A 47 -1.18 -8.24 -10.92
N GLU A 48 -1.82 -7.74 -9.86
CA GLU A 48 -1.49 -6.53 -9.12
C GLU A 48 -0.09 -6.62 -8.51
N ALA A 49 0.22 -7.72 -7.82
CA ALA A 49 1.54 -7.96 -7.23
C ALA A 49 2.65 -8.00 -8.29
N ARG A 50 2.36 -8.60 -9.45
CA ARG A 50 3.30 -8.68 -10.59
C ARG A 50 3.49 -7.32 -11.26
N LYS A 51 2.43 -6.53 -11.37
CA LYS A 51 2.45 -5.19 -11.97
C LYS A 51 3.10 -4.16 -11.03
N GLY A 52 3.01 -4.40 -9.72
CA GLY A 52 3.47 -3.47 -8.68
C GLY A 52 2.49 -2.34 -8.39
N GLU A 53 1.23 -2.49 -8.80
CA GLU A 53 0.19 -1.50 -8.60
C GLU A 53 -1.20 -2.14 -8.47
N VAL A 54 -2.13 -1.42 -7.84
CA VAL A 54 -3.54 -1.79 -7.77
C VAL A 54 -4.42 -0.56 -7.97
N VAL A 55 -5.55 -0.74 -8.66
CA VAL A 55 -6.61 0.25 -8.70
C VAL A 55 -7.58 -0.02 -7.57
N GLY A 56 -7.69 0.92 -6.63
CA GLY A 56 -8.69 0.90 -5.58
C GLY A 56 -10.02 1.44 -6.12
N ASP A 57 -10.69 0.67 -6.97
CA ASP A 57 -11.94 1.11 -7.63
C ASP A 57 -13.04 1.50 -6.61
N ASP A 58 -13.07 0.84 -5.45
CA ASP A 58 -14.01 1.12 -4.35
C ASP A 58 -13.40 1.98 -3.23
N THR A 59 -12.18 2.50 -3.41
CA THR A 59 -11.47 3.29 -2.38
C THR A 59 -11.49 4.76 -2.74
N ASP A 60 -12.16 5.57 -1.92
CA ASP A 60 -12.09 7.03 -2.01
C ASP A 60 -10.85 7.59 -1.28
N MET A 61 -10.57 8.87 -1.52
CA MET A 61 -9.45 9.58 -0.92
C MET A 61 -9.48 9.62 0.62
N MET A 62 -10.67 9.58 1.24
CA MET A 62 -10.80 9.59 2.70
C MET A 62 -10.40 8.25 3.30
N THR A 63 -10.86 7.17 2.70
CA THR A 63 -10.53 5.78 3.06
C THR A 63 -9.04 5.51 2.84
N PHE A 64 -8.51 5.97 1.71
CA PHE A 64 -7.08 5.93 1.44
C PHE A 64 -6.27 6.70 2.50
N GLY A 65 -6.68 7.93 2.83
CA GLY A 65 -6.01 8.73 3.86
C GLY A 65 -6.00 8.05 5.23
N CYS A 66 -7.09 7.38 5.60
CA CYS A 66 -7.16 6.57 6.82
C CYS A 66 -6.16 5.40 6.77
N LEU A 67 -6.12 4.65 5.67
CA LEU A 67 -5.18 3.55 5.47
C LEU A 67 -3.72 4.01 5.63
N ILE A 68 -3.35 5.13 5.01
CA ILE A 68 -1.97 5.68 5.08
C ILE A 68 -1.63 6.16 6.49
N LYS A 69 -2.59 6.76 7.21
CA LYS A 69 -2.38 7.16 8.61
C LYS A 69 -2.04 5.96 9.48
N VAL A 70 -2.83 4.90 9.38
CA VAL A 70 -2.57 3.66 10.12
C VAL A 70 -1.23 3.04 9.69
N ALA A 71 -0.94 2.99 8.38
CA ALA A 71 0.26 2.36 7.84
C ALA A 71 1.58 3.01 8.26
N TYR A 72 1.63 4.35 8.27
CA TYR A 72 2.87 5.10 8.47
C TYR A 72 3.00 5.70 9.86
N TYR A 73 1.88 6.04 10.49
CA TYR A 73 1.87 6.73 11.79
C TYR A 73 1.36 5.83 12.92
N GLY A 74 0.72 4.69 12.61
CA GLY A 74 0.17 3.78 13.62
C GLY A 74 -1.00 4.37 14.40
N ASP A 75 -1.69 5.36 13.81
CA ASP A 75 -2.84 6.09 14.37
C ASP A 75 -4.17 5.41 14.01
#